data_AF-A0A9Q1EB05-F1
#
_entry.id   AF-A0A9Q1EB05-F1
#
_cell.length_a   1.000
_cell.length_b   1.000
_cell.length_c   1.000
_cell.angle_alpha   90.00
_cell.angle_beta   90.00
_cell.angle_gamma   90.00
#
_symmetry.space_group_name_H-M   'P 1'
#
loop_
_entity.id
_entity.type
_entity.pdbx_description
1 polymer ?
#
loop_
_entity_poly.entity_id
_entity_poly.type
_entity_poly.pdbx_seq_one_letter_code
_entity_poly.pdbx_strand_id
1 'polypeptide(L)'
;MIQHWRGDSSDCIAQEVGDDLILEAGDDDCVALETGGGDGDSIALETGGGDGDCVALETGGGDGECVALETGGGDSECVALETGGGDGECVALETGGGDGECVALETGGGDGDCVALETGGGDCVALEAGGGDCVALEAGGGDDCVALEAGGGDDCVALEAGGGDDCVALEAGGGDDCIALEAGGGDDIALEAGGGDDCIALEAGGGDDCIALEAGGGDHCIALEAGGGDDCIALEAGGGDDCIALETGGDGCIALEAGGDGCIAMEAGGDGCIAQETGRRGRRQRRLGDRPVATASASS
;
A
#
# COMPACT_ATOMS: atom_id res chain seq x y z
N MET A 1 34.98 -10.90 5.50
CA MET A 1 35.74 -12.19 5.51
C MET A 1 34.79 -13.25 4.98
N ILE A 2 35.13 -14.06 3.96
CA ILE A 2 34.17 -15.07 3.46
C ILE A 2 34.17 -16.26 4.44
N GLN A 3 33.04 -16.48 5.11
CA GLN A 3 32.79 -17.61 6.00
C GLN A 3 31.79 -18.54 5.32
N HIS A 4 32.06 -19.84 5.36
CA HIS A 4 31.18 -20.85 4.76
C HIS A 4 30.56 -21.64 5.91
N TRP A 5 29.25 -21.50 6.11
CA TRP A 5 28.52 -22.26 7.12
C TRP A 5 27.84 -23.45 6.47
N ARG A 6 28.09 -24.65 7.01
CA ARG A 6 27.42 -25.88 6.60
C ARG A 6 26.44 -26.29 7.69
N GLY A 7 25.17 -25.93 7.52
CA GLY A 7 24.06 -26.59 8.19
C GLY A 7 23.70 -27.88 7.44
N ASP A 8 23.20 -28.89 8.14
CA ASP A 8 22.83 -30.20 7.54
C ASP A 8 21.58 -30.06 6.63
N SER A 9 21.71 -29.37 5.49
CA SER A 9 21.05 -29.66 4.21
C SER A 9 21.45 -28.70 3.08
N SER A 10 22.00 -27.51 3.37
CA SER A 10 22.26 -26.50 2.32
C SER A 10 23.54 -25.68 2.56
N ASP A 11 24.22 -25.31 1.47
CA ASP A 11 25.48 -24.56 1.48
C ASP A 11 25.16 -23.04 1.51
N CYS A 12 25.17 -22.41 2.70
CA CYS A 12 25.04 -20.96 2.80
C CYS A 12 26.42 -20.27 2.71
N ILE A 13 26.53 -19.21 1.91
CA ILE A 13 27.75 -18.39 1.77
C ILE A 13 27.51 -17.04 2.45
N ALA A 14 28.38 -16.68 3.40
CA ALA A 14 28.34 -15.36 4.05
C ALA A 14 29.63 -14.59 3.75
N GLN A 15 29.49 -13.34 3.29
CA GLN A 15 30.59 -12.43 3.02
C GLN A 15 30.37 -11.08 3.69
N GLU A 16 31.19 -10.78 4.71
CA GLU A 16 31.30 -9.42 5.25
C GLU A 16 32.25 -8.56 4.39
N VAL A 17 31.79 -7.38 3.95
CA VAL A 17 32.55 -6.37 3.21
C VAL A 17 32.49 -5.02 3.93
N GLY A 18 33.35 -4.83 4.93
CA GLY A 18 33.25 -3.62 5.76
C GLY A 18 32.16 -3.82 6.80
N ASP A 19 31.19 -2.91 6.83
CA ASP A 19 30.01 -2.96 7.69
C ASP A 19 28.81 -3.65 6.97
N ASP A 20 28.98 -4.03 5.69
CA ASP A 20 27.98 -4.73 4.89
C ASP A 20 28.05 -6.26 5.06
N LEU A 21 26.88 -6.91 5.10
CA LEU A 21 26.72 -8.37 5.13
C LEU A 21 25.99 -8.89 3.89
N ILE A 22 26.64 -9.77 3.12
CA ILE A 22 26.04 -10.45 1.97
C ILE A 22 25.87 -11.94 2.27
N LEU A 23 24.67 -12.46 2.09
CA LEU A 23 24.29 -13.87 2.29
C LEU A 23 23.71 -14.47 1.00
N GLU A 24 24.16 -15.68 0.65
CA GLU A 24 23.56 -16.50 -0.40
C GLU A 24 23.12 -17.84 0.23
N ALA A 25 21.82 -18.16 0.15
CA ALA A 25 21.24 -19.43 0.57
C ALA A 25 20.76 -20.26 -0.64
N GLY A 26 20.65 -21.58 -0.48
CA GLY A 26 20.19 -22.48 -1.53
C GLY A 26 18.66 -22.53 -1.64
N ASP A 27 18.17 -23.41 -2.50
CA ASP A 27 16.74 -23.74 -2.64
C ASP A 27 16.25 -24.54 -1.40
N ASP A 28 15.00 -24.36 -0.97
CA ASP A 28 14.36 -25.04 0.19
C ASP A 28 15.03 -24.71 1.55
N ASP A 29 15.52 -23.48 1.73
CA ASP A 29 16.21 -22.98 2.91
C ASP A 29 15.41 -21.95 3.70
N CYS A 30 15.29 -22.20 5.02
CA CYS A 30 14.87 -21.15 5.94
C CYS A 30 16.10 -20.38 6.46
N VAL A 31 16.10 -19.06 6.27
CA VAL A 31 17.14 -18.17 6.79
C VAL A 31 16.58 -17.39 7.98
N ALA A 32 17.28 -17.45 9.11
CA ALA A 32 17.00 -16.60 10.27
C ALA A 32 18.27 -15.86 10.65
N LEU A 33 18.23 -14.54 10.63
CA LEU A 33 19.36 -13.67 10.95
C LEU A 33 18.94 -12.58 11.92
N GLU A 34 19.79 -12.33 12.91
CA GLU A 34 19.71 -11.19 13.81
C GLU A 34 21.02 -10.41 13.67
N THR A 35 20.95 -9.16 13.23
CA THR A 35 22.10 -8.23 13.27
C THR A 35 21.96 -7.28 14.46
N GLY A 36 23.10 -6.85 15.02
CA GLY A 36 23.09 -5.81 16.05
C GLY A 36 23.16 -4.43 15.40
N GLY A 37 22.58 -3.42 16.02
CA GLY A 37 22.52 -2.08 15.41
C GLY A 37 23.86 -1.35 15.29
N GLY A 38 23.98 -0.59 14.19
CA GLY A 38 25.09 0.27 13.80
C GLY A 38 24.63 1.32 12.77
N ASP A 39 25.35 2.43 12.66
CA ASP A 39 25.00 3.48 11.68
C ASP A 39 25.48 3.04 10.28
N GLY A 40 24.57 2.91 9.31
CA GLY A 40 24.90 2.61 7.90
C GLY A 40 25.31 1.17 7.60
N ASP A 41 24.85 0.21 8.39
CA ASP A 41 25.00 -1.22 8.07
C ASP A 41 24.05 -1.57 6.89
N SER A 42 24.48 -2.46 6.00
CA SER A 42 23.64 -2.90 4.87
C SER A 42 23.63 -4.41 4.75
N ILE A 43 22.45 -4.98 4.56
CA ILE A 43 22.26 -6.42 4.44
C ILE A 43 21.73 -6.72 3.04
N ALA A 44 22.40 -7.64 2.35
CA ALA A 44 21.91 -8.22 1.12
C ALA A 44 21.76 -9.74 1.29
N LEU A 45 20.57 -10.27 1.07
CA LEU A 45 20.30 -11.71 1.10
C LEU A 45 19.68 -12.15 -0.21
N GLU A 46 20.30 -13.14 -0.85
CA GLU A 46 19.74 -13.86 -1.99
C GLU A 46 19.43 -15.29 -1.53
N THR A 47 18.19 -15.74 -1.68
CA THR A 47 17.82 -17.17 -1.50
C THR A 47 17.53 -17.82 -2.85
N GLY A 48 17.75 -19.13 -2.92
CA GLY A 48 17.30 -19.94 -4.05
C GLY A 48 15.77 -19.95 -4.17
N GLY A 49 15.26 -20.69 -5.15
CA GLY A 49 13.81 -20.90 -5.32
C GLY A 49 13.44 -22.34 -4.98
N GLY A 50 12.45 -22.52 -4.11
CA GLY A 50 11.97 -23.82 -3.62
C GLY A 50 10.60 -23.69 -2.93
N ASP A 51 9.92 -24.81 -2.69
CA ASP A 51 8.57 -24.76 -2.08
C ASP A 51 8.71 -24.52 -0.56
N GLY A 52 8.18 -23.41 -0.04
CA GLY A 52 8.12 -23.15 1.40
C GLY A 52 9.38 -22.56 2.03
N ASP A 53 10.11 -21.72 1.28
CA ASP A 53 11.22 -20.93 1.80
C ASP A 53 10.72 -19.88 2.81
N CYS A 54 11.47 -19.66 3.89
CA CYS A 54 11.10 -18.69 4.92
C CYS A 54 12.30 -17.86 5.32
N VAL A 55 12.17 -16.55 5.21
CA VAL A 55 13.20 -15.61 5.65
C VAL A 55 12.67 -14.82 6.85
N ALA A 56 13.44 -14.84 7.94
CA ALA A 56 13.23 -13.97 9.08
C ALA A 56 14.51 -13.16 9.31
N LEU A 57 14.43 -11.84 9.22
CA LEU A 57 15.55 -10.96 9.50
C LEU A 57 15.12 -9.89 10.51
N GLU A 58 15.86 -9.81 11.59
CA GLU A 58 15.75 -8.72 12.56
C GLU A 58 17.03 -7.90 12.48
N THR A 59 16.91 -6.61 12.18
CA THR A 59 18.01 -5.66 12.28
C THR A 59 17.89 -4.77 13.50
N GLY A 60 19.02 -4.40 14.08
CA GLY A 60 19.05 -3.50 15.23
C GLY A 60 19.06 -2.04 14.77
N GLY A 61 18.39 -1.14 15.48
CA GLY A 61 18.27 0.26 15.03
C GLY A 61 19.60 1.03 14.90
N GLY A 62 19.66 1.86 13.86
CA GLY A 62 20.72 2.82 13.51
C GLY A 62 20.28 3.69 12.32
N ASP A 63 20.94 4.83 12.08
CA ASP A 63 20.55 5.72 10.97
C ASP A 63 21.04 5.15 9.62
N GLY A 64 20.17 5.14 8.60
CA GLY A 64 20.51 4.79 7.22
C GLY A 64 20.85 3.31 6.98
N GLU A 65 20.19 2.40 7.68
CA GLU A 65 20.27 0.96 7.39
C GLU A 65 19.57 0.64 6.06
N CYS A 66 20.15 -0.25 5.26
CA CYS A 66 19.55 -0.69 4.00
C CYS A 66 19.48 -2.21 3.96
N VAL A 67 18.29 -2.74 3.69
CA VAL A 67 18.07 -4.17 3.54
C VAL A 67 17.60 -4.46 2.12
N ALA A 68 18.33 -5.31 1.41
CA ALA A 68 17.96 -5.82 0.10
C ALA A 68 17.78 -7.34 0.19
N LEU A 69 16.61 -7.83 -0.20
CA LEU A 69 16.32 -9.25 -0.26
C LEU A 69 15.79 -9.63 -1.63
N GLU A 70 16.35 -10.68 -2.19
CA GLU A 70 15.83 -11.35 -3.37
C GLU A 70 15.56 -12.80 -3.00
N THR A 71 14.29 -13.22 -3.03
CA THR A 71 13.94 -14.63 -2.89
C THR A 71 13.63 -15.22 -4.26
N GLY A 72 14.15 -16.42 -4.54
CA GLY A 72 13.73 -17.18 -5.71
C GLY A 72 12.22 -17.47 -5.67
N GLY A 73 11.65 -17.82 -6.83
CA GLY A 73 10.23 -18.21 -6.90
C GLY A 73 10.01 -19.67 -6.50
N GLY A 74 8.89 -19.94 -5.84
CA GLY A 74 8.37 -21.24 -5.42
C GLY A 74 6.90 -21.10 -4.99
N ASP A 75 6.30 -22.09 -4.34
CA ASP A 75 4.95 -21.95 -3.79
C ASP A 75 5.05 -21.69 -2.26
N SER A 76 4.31 -20.69 -1.74
CA SER A 76 4.14 -20.40 -0.30
C SER A 76 5.40 -19.92 0.46
N GLU A 77 6.08 -18.91 -0.05
CA GLU A 77 7.18 -18.22 0.62
C GLU A 77 6.67 -17.31 1.76
N CYS A 78 7.46 -17.19 2.84
CA CYS A 78 7.16 -16.25 3.92
C CYS A 78 8.39 -15.39 4.24
N VAL A 79 8.25 -14.07 4.15
CA VAL A 79 9.29 -13.12 4.53
C VAL A 79 8.79 -12.27 5.69
N ALA A 80 9.54 -12.29 6.79
CA ALA A 80 9.33 -11.44 7.95
C ALA A 80 10.58 -10.59 8.16
N LEU A 81 10.46 -9.27 8.07
CA LEU A 81 11.54 -8.34 8.31
C LEU A 81 11.11 -7.36 9.40
N GLU A 82 11.91 -7.26 10.44
CA GLU A 82 11.78 -6.23 11.45
C GLU A 82 13.06 -5.40 11.45
N THR A 83 12.91 -4.10 11.25
CA THR A 83 14.04 -3.18 11.30
C THR A 83 13.90 -2.19 12.44
N GLY A 84 15.03 -1.75 12.99
CA GLY A 84 15.02 -0.89 14.17
C GLY A 84 14.86 0.60 13.82
N GLY A 85 14.19 1.38 14.66
CA GLY A 85 13.81 2.78 14.34
C GLY A 85 14.91 3.83 14.38
N GLY A 86 15.79 3.84 13.39
CA GLY A 86 16.61 5.01 13.01
C GLY A 86 16.01 5.77 11.82
N ASP A 87 16.60 6.90 11.44
CA ASP A 87 16.08 7.70 10.32
C ASP A 87 16.65 7.22 8.97
N GLY A 88 15.82 7.18 7.92
CA GLY A 88 16.25 7.05 6.52
C GLY A 88 16.63 5.63 6.12
N GLU A 89 15.91 4.65 6.65
CA GLU A 89 16.04 3.24 6.31
C GLU A 89 15.48 2.93 4.91
N CYS A 90 16.13 2.03 4.18
CA CYS A 90 15.65 1.58 2.88
C CYS A 90 15.50 0.06 2.84
N VAL A 91 14.28 -0.43 2.63
CA VAL A 91 14.02 -1.86 2.38
C VAL A 91 13.63 -2.06 0.93
N ALA A 92 14.33 -2.97 0.25
CA ALA A 92 13.99 -3.47 -1.07
C ALA A 92 13.82 -4.98 -0.98
N LEU A 93 12.62 -5.49 -1.30
CA LEU A 93 12.33 -6.91 -1.33
C LEU A 93 11.72 -7.27 -2.68
N GLU A 94 12.31 -8.27 -3.34
CA GLU A 94 11.78 -8.89 -4.55
C GLU A 94 11.51 -10.37 -4.23
N THR A 95 10.26 -10.81 -4.35
CA THR A 95 9.91 -12.23 -4.28
C THR A 95 9.62 -12.76 -5.68
N GLY A 96 10.13 -13.95 -6.01
CA GLY A 96 9.81 -14.60 -7.28
C GLY A 96 8.32 -14.95 -7.38
N GLY A 97 7.76 -14.96 -8.60
CA GLY A 97 6.29 -15.05 -8.82
C GLY A 97 5.66 -16.44 -8.64
N GLY A 98 5.67 -16.93 -7.40
CA GLY A 98 4.89 -18.04 -6.89
C GLY A 98 3.42 -17.74 -6.69
N ASP A 99 2.71 -18.66 -6.04
CA ASP A 99 1.39 -18.41 -5.45
C ASP A 99 1.38 -18.57 -3.93
N GLY A 100 0.79 -17.57 -3.24
CA GLY A 100 0.52 -17.61 -1.81
C GLY A 100 1.65 -17.08 -0.91
N GLU A 101 2.41 -16.11 -1.39
CA GLU A 101 3.49 -15.47 -0.64
C GLU A 101 2.93 -14.59 0.49
N CYS A 102 3.59 -14.64 1.64
CA CYS A 102 3.25 -13.81 2.80
C CYS A 102 4.44 -12.94 3.18
N VAL A 103 4.29 -11.63 3.05
CA VAL A 103 5.31 -10.65 3.39
C VAL A 103 4.82 -9.82 4.57
N ALA A 104 5.60 -9.80 5.65
CA ALA A 104 5.39 -8.94 6.81
C ALA A 104 6.63 -8.08 7.03
N LEU A 105 6.50 -6.77 6.89
CA LEU A 105 7.57 -5.79 7.13
C LEU A 105 7.13 -4.86 8.25
N GLU A 106 8.00 -4.65 9.22
CA GLU A 106 7.87 -3.59 10.22
C GLU A 106 9.13 -2.72 10.13
N THR A 107 9.00 -1.48 9.67
CA THR A 107 10.07 -0.48 9.80
C THR A 107 9.90 0.28 11.10
N GLY A 108 11.02 0.60 11.75
CA GLY A 108 10.96 1.34 12.99
C GLY A 108 10.48 2.78 12.78
N GLY A 109 10.01 3.44 13.84
CA GLY A 109 9.38 4.77 13.74
C GLY A 109 10.33 5.96 13.53
N GLY A 110 11.35 5.82 12.69
CA GLY A 110 12.13 6.95 12.17
C GLY A 110 11.32 7.75 11.15
N ASP A 111 11.89 8.86 10.67
CA ASP A 111 11.31 9.62 9.58
C ASP A 111 12.10 9.38 8.28
N GLY A 112 11.40 9.23 7.14
CA GLY A 112 12.01 9.27 5.81
C GLY A 112 12.46 7.92 5.28
N ASP A 113 11.84 6.85 5.75
CA ASP A 113 12.13 5.49 5.31
C ASP A 113 11.53 5.23 3.93
N CYS A 114 12.16 4.34 3.17
CA CYS A 114 11.75 3.99 1.82
C CYS A 114 11.59 2.48 1.70
N VAL A 115 10.37 2.02 1.43
CA VAL A 115 10.08 0.60 1.22
C VAL A 115 9.69 0.39 -0.23
N ALA A 116 10.39 -0.52 -0.91
CA ALA A 116 10.06 -0.98 -2.25
C ALA A 116 9.84 -2.50 -2.20
N LEU A 117 8.64 -2.94 -2.56
CA LEU A 117 8.28 -4.34 -2.57
C LEU A 117 7.75 -4.76 -3.94
N GLU A 118 8.33 -5.80 -4.52
CA GLU A 118 7.79 -6.46 -5.70
C GLU A 118 7.45 -7.91 -5.34
N THR A 119 6.18 -8.30 -5.50
CA THR A 119 5.72 -9.65 -5.17
C THR A 119 5.10 -10.38 -6.37
N GLY A 120 4.89 -11.68 -6.19
CA GLY A 120 4.17 -12.56 -7.10
C GLY A 120 2.66 -12.29 -7.13
N GLY A 121 1.86 -13.30 -7.44
CA GLY A 121 0.42 -13.14 -7.57
C GLY A 121 -0.34 -14.06 -6.64
N GLY A 122 -1.35 -13.54 -5.94
CA GLY A 122 -2.06 -14.25 -4.88
C GLY A 122 -1.43 -14.03 -3.50
N ASP A 123 -0.84 -12.86 -3.29
CA ASP A 123 0.04 -12.57 -2.18
C ASP A 123 -0.67 -11.86 -1.04
N CYS A 124 -0.12 -11.98 0.16
CA CYS A 124 -0.55 -11.26 1.34
C CYS A 124 0.61 -10.40 1.85
N VAL A 125 0.46 -9.08 1.76
CA VAL A 125 1.44 -8.12 2.26
C VAL A 125 0.88 -7.36 3.45
N ALA A 126 1.63 -7.32 4.54
CA ALA A 126 1.42 -6.45 5.67
C ALA A 126 2.66 -5.58 5.89
N LEU A 127 2.50 -4.26 5.88
CA LEU A 127 3.55 -3.29 6.13
C LEU A 127 3.15 -2.33 7.24
N GLU A 128 3.97 -2.22 8.28
CA GLU A 128 3.90 -1.13 9.25
C GLU A 128 5.12 -0.22 9.05
N ALA A 129 4.88 1.06 8.73
CA ALA A 129 5.91 2.06 8.48
C ALA A 129 5.86 3.19 9.51
N GLY A 130 6.99 3.90 9.64
CA GLY A 130 7.12 5.14 10.39
C GLY A 130 6.37 6.29 9.74
N GLY A 131 6.72 7.52 10.11
CA GLY A 131 6.04 8.72 9.60
C GLY A 131 6.94 9.51 8.66
N GLY A 132 6.40 10.00 7.55
CA GLY A 132 7.18 10.70 6.53
C GLY A 132 7.85 9.76 5.54
N ASP A 133 7.27 8.59 5.34
CA ASP A 133 7.86 7.47 4.60
C ASP A 133 7.36 7.39 3.16
N CYS A 134 8.13 6.70 2.33
CA CYS A 134 7.80 6.45 0.93
C CYS A 134 7.66 4.94 0.71
N VAL A 135 6.45 4.50 0.38
CA VAL A 135 6.17 3.09 0.07
C VAL A 135 5.81 2.94 -1.41
N ALA A 136 6.48 2.00 -2.08
CA ALA A 136 6.14 1.54 -3.41
C ALA A 136 5.93 0.01 -3.36
N LEU A 137 4.78 -0.45 -3.83
CA LEU A 137 4.48 -1.89 -3.88
C LEU A 137 3.87 -2.25 -5.23
N GLU A 138 4.46 -3.25 -5.88
CA GLU A 138 3.97 -3.86 -7.11
C GLU A 138 3.63 -5.33 -6.82
N ALA A 139 2.33 -5.63 -6.80
CA ALA A 139 1.84 -7.01 -6.74
C ALA A 139 1.53 -7.52 -8.15
N GLY A 140 1.84 -8.79 -8.38
CA GLY A 140 1.59 -9.48 -9.63
C GLY A 140 0.10 -9.71 -9.93
N GLY A 141 -0.20 -10.62 -10.84
CA GLY A 141 -1.59 -10.94 -11.16
C GLY A 141 -2.12 -12.05 -10.25
N GLY A 142 -3.26 -11.85 -9.60
CA GLY A 142 -3.85 -12.80 -8.66
C GLY A 142 -4.90 -12.09 -7.82
N ASP A 143 -5.41 -12.80 -6.80
CA ASP A 143 -6.25 -12.17 -5.75
C ASP A 143 -5.30 -11.81 -4.59
N ASP A 144 -4.89 -10.57 -4.52
CA ASP A 144 -3.90 -10.07 -3.55
C ASP A 144 -4.57 -9.44 -2.32
N CYS A 145 -3.88 -9.46 -1.19
CA CYS A 145 -4.31 -8.83 0.07
C CYS A 145 -3.21 -7.91 0.60
N VAL A 146 -3.42 -6.60 0.55
CA VAL A 146 -2.46 -5.60 1.03
C VAL A 146 -3.03 -4.87 2.25
N ALA A 147 -2.26 -4.83 3.33
CA ALA A 147 -2.52 -4.01 4.50
C ALA A 147 -1.29 -3.13 4.78
N LEU A 148 -1.48 -1.81 4.85
CA LEU A 148 -0.40 -0.86 5.12
C LEU A 148 -0.85 0.15 6.17
N GLU A 149 -0.01 0.29 7.19
CA GLU A 149 -0.18 1.23 8.29
C GLU A 149 1.01 2.19 8.28
N ALA A 150 0.78 3.44 7.87
CA ALA A 150 1.79 4.49 7.95
C ALA A 150 1.61 5.30 9.24
N GLY A 151 2.73 5.69 9.83
CA GLY A 151 2.78 6.52 11.03
C GLY A 151 2.24 7.93 10.79
N GLY A 152 2.55 8.86 11.71
CA GLY A 152 2.19 10.26 11.49
C GLY A 152 3.31 11.00 10.76
N GLY A 153 3.04 11.62 9.63
CA GLY A 153 3.99 12.39 8.84
C GLY A 153 3.41 12.70 7.47
N ASP A 154 4.23 13.27 6.57
CA ASP A 154 3.84 13.46 5.18
C ASP A 154 4.28 12.22 4.38
N ASP A 155 3.37 11.28 4.18
CA ASP A 155 3.67 9.97 3.57
C ASP A 155 3.43 9.96 2.05
N CYS A 156 4.16 9.13 1.33
CA CYS A 156 3.98 8.90 -0.10
C CYS A 156 3.80 7.41 -0.37
N VAL A 157 2.59 7.00 -0.79
CA VAL A 157 2.29 5.59 -1.08
C VAL A 157 1.93 5.43 -2.56
N ALA A 158 2.60 4.50 -3.22
CA ALA A 158 2.29 4.05 -4.57
C ALA A 158 2.08 2.54 -4.58
N LEU A 159 0.93 2.10 -5.08
CA LEU A 159 0.51 0.70 -5.11
C LEU A 159 -0.01 0.35 -6.49
N GLU A 160 0.57 -0.68 -7.09
CA GLU A 160 0.06 -1.31 -8.31
C GLU A 160 -0.27 -2.77 -7.99
N ALA A 161 -1.56 -3.11 -7.94
CA ALA A 161 -2.04 -4.48 -7.82
C ALA A 161 -2.49 -4.98 -9.21
N GLY A 162 -2.04 -6.18 -9.59
CA GLY A 162 -2.15 -6.64 -10.96
C GLY A 162 -3.58 -6.90 -11.41
N GLY A 163 -4.16 -8.03 -11.05
CA GLY A 163 -5.52 -8.31 -11.51
C GLY A 163 -6.08 -9.59 -10.95
N GLY A 164 -7.27 -9.46 -10.38
CA GLY A 164 -8.03 -10.46 -9.66
C GLY A 164 -9.01 -9.72 -8.76
N ASP A 165 -9.52 -10.39 -7.74
CA ASP A 165 -10.36 -9.77 -6.72
C ASP A 165 -9.45 -9.35 -5.53
N ASP A 166 -8.88 -8.15 -5.58
CA ASP A 166 -7.88 -7.69 -4.60
C ASP A 166 -8.53 -7.06 -3.35
N CYS A 167 -7.88 -7.20 -2.19
CA CYS A 167 -8.29 -6.56 -0.94
C CYS A 167 -7.19 -5.60 -0.47
N VAL A 168 -7.47 -4.29 -0.45
CA VAL A 168 -6.50 -3.28 -0.06
C VAL A 168 -7.01 -2.49 1.15
N ALA A 169 -6.22 -2.42 2.21
CA ALA A 169 -6.47 -1.59 3.38
C ALA A 169 -5.25 -0.69 3.64
N LEU A 170 -5.43 0.63 3.62
CA LEU A 170 -4.39 1.59 4.03
C LEU A 170 -4.92 2.48 5.14
N GLU A 171 -4.13 2.62 6.19
CA GLU A 171 -4.28 3.66 7.21
C GLU A 171 -3.04 4.55 7.16
N ALA A 172 -3.20 5.79 6.69
CA ALA A 172 -2.18 6.84 6.77
C ALA A 172 -2.48 7.72 7.98
N GLY A 173 -1.45 8.08 8.73
CA GLY A 173 -1.58 8.93 9.90
C GLY A 173 -1.89 10.39 9.56
N GLY A 174 -1.36 11.32 10.34
CA GLY A 174 -1.60 12.74 10.09
C GLY A 174 -0.42 13.41 9.39
N GLY A 175 -0.68 14.16 8.35
CA GLY A 175 0.26 15.00 7.60
C GLY A 175 -0.30 15.26 6.21
N ASP A 176 0.53 15.75 5.29
CA ASP A 176 0.14 15.99 3.89
C ASP A 176 0.53 14.78 3.03
N ASP A 177 -0.39 13.82 2.88
CA ASP A 177 -0.10 12.53 2.26
C ASP A 177 -0.34 12.51 0.74
N CYS A 178 0.42 11.69 0.03
CA CYS A 178 0.26 11.45 -1.41
C CYS A 178 0.06 9.96 -1.67
N ILE A 179 -1.17 9.56 -2.00
CA ILE A 179 -1.55 8.16 -2.24
C ILE A 179 -1.93 7.99 -3.72
N ALA A 180 -1.28 7.04 -4.39
CA ALA A 180 -1.60 6.59 -5.74
C ALA A 180 -1.83 5.08 -5.74
N LEU A 181 -3.02 4.65 -6.16
CA LEU A 181 -3.39 3.24 -6.23
C LEU A 181 -3.90 2.90 -7.63
N GLU A 182 -3.29 1.91 -8.28
CA GLU A 182 -3.82 1.27 -9.48
C GLU A 182 -4.14 -0.20 -9.11
N ALA A 183 -5.39 -0.60 -9.26
CA ALA A 183 -5.85 -1.94 -8.90
C ALA A 183 -6.60 -2.63 -10.05
N GLY A 184 -6.63 -3.96 -9.94
CA GLY A 184 -7.23 -4.89 -10.88
C GLY A 184 -8.72 -4.65 -11.15
N GLY A 185 -9.60 -5.50 -10.67
CA GLY A 185 -11.02 -5.31 -10.88
C GLY A 185 -11.82 -6.43 -10.26
N GLY A 186 -12.79 -6.07 -9.43
CA GLY A 186 -13.34 -6.94 -8.40
C GLY A 186 -12.81 -6.61 -7.00
N ASP A 187 -12.30 -5.39 -6.82
CA ASP A 187 -11.45 -5.06 -5.67
C ASP A 187 -12.25 -4.44 -4.52
N ASP A 188 -11.91 -4.85 -3.29
CA ASP A 188 -12.39 -4.25 -2.05
C ASP A 188 -11.27 -3.33 -1.49
N ILE A 189 -11.46 -2.01 -1.61
CA ILE A 189 -10.46 -1.01 -1.21
C ILE A 189 -11.00 -0.17 -0.04
N ALA A 190 -10.26 -0.13 1.07
CA ALA A 190 -10.50 0.71 2.22
C ALA A 190 -9.29 1.61 2.48
N LEU A 191 -9.49 2.92 2.49
CA LEU A 191 -8.46 3.91 2.74
C LEU A 191 -8.89 4.83 3.88
N GLU A 192 -8.03 5.02 4.87
CA GLU A 192 -8.17 6.04 5.91
C GLU A 192 -6.95 6.98 5.82
N ALA A 193 -7.18 8.24 5.44
CA ALA A 193 -6.16 9.28 5.47
C ALA A 193 -6.46 10.21 6.66
N GLY A 194 -5.52 10.33 7.59
CA GLY A 194 -5.75 10.98 8.87
C GLY A 194 -6.06 12.46 8.76
N GLY A 195 -5.09 13.34 8.61
CA GLY A 195 -5.44 14.75 8.48
C GLY A 195 -4.29 15.64 8.07
N GLY A 196 -4.54 16.46 7.07
CA GLY A 196 -3.65 17.40 6.41
C GLY A 196 -4.16 17.62 5.00
N ASP A 197 -3.30 18.12 4.11
CA ASP A 197 -3.68 18.44 2.74
C ASP A 197 -3.30 17.27 1.78
N ASP A 198 -4.13 16.23 1.74
CA ASP A 198 -3.78 14.98 1.03
C ASP A 198 -4.12 15.01 -0.46
N CYS A 199 -3.34 14.27 -1.26
CA CYS A 199 -3.57 14.00 -2.66
C CYS A 199 -3.79 12.51 -2.87
N ILE A 200 -5.01 12.11 -3.23
CA ILE A 200 -5.40 10.70 -3.41
C ILE A 200 -5.84 10.49 -4.86
N ALA A 201 -5.18 9.57 -5.56
CA ALA A 201 -5.54 9.11 -6.89
C ALA A 201 -5.73 7.59 -6.86
N LEU A 202 -6.90 7.11 -7.29
CA LEU A 202 -7.22 5.69 -7.36
C LEU A 202 -7.83 5.37 -8.71
N GLU A 203 -7.27 4.37 -9.39
CA GLU A 203 -7.83 3.77 -10.60
C GLU A 203 -8.06 2.28 -10.34
N ALA A 204 -9.33 1.87 -10.23
CA ALA A 204 -9.72 0.47 -10.24
C ALA A 204 -10.19 0.10 -11.66
N GLY A 205 -9.73 -1.04 -12.16
CA GLY A 205 -10.04 -1.51 -13.51
C GLY A 205 -11.46 -2.04 -13.65
N GLY A 206 -11.63 -3.17 -14.32
CA GLY A 206 -12.95 -3.68 -14.69
C GLY A 206 -13.40 -4.78 -13.75
N GLY A 207 -14.48 -4.58 -13.01
CA GLY A 207 -15.06 -5.58 -12.12
C GLY A 207 -16.17 -4.96 -11.29
N ASP A 208 -16.60 -5.63 -10.23
CA ASP A 208 -17.54 -5.06 -9.25
C ASP A 208 -16.72 -4.56 -8.05
N ASP A 209 -16.32 -3.28 -8.06
CA ASP A 209 -15.40 -2.74 -7.06
C ASP A 209 -16.14 -2.12 -5.87
N CYS A 210 -15.63 -2.29 -4.64
CA CYS A 210 -16.13 -1.61 -3.45
C CYS A 210 -15.03 -0.74 -2.83
N ILE A 211 -15.16 0.58 -2.99
CA ILE A 211 -14.18 1.55 -2.50
C ILE A 211 -14.79 2.36 -1.35
N ALA A 212 -14.14 2.33 -0.19
CA ALA A 212 -14.42 3.17 0.96
C ALA A 212 -13.21 4.05 1.26
N LEU A 213 -13.41 5.37 1.31
CA LEU A 213 -12.36 6.32 1.66
C LEU A 213 -12.86 7.26 2.77
N GLU A 214 -12.11 7.34 3.86
CA GLU A 214 -12.26 8.34 4.91
C GLU A 214 -11.05 9.27 4.88
N ALA A 215 -11.26 10.53 4.53
CA ALA A 215 -10.23 11.57 4.60
C ALA A 215 -10.62 12.53 5.72
N GLY A 216 -9.73 12.73 6.70
CA GLY A 216 -10.05 13.56 7.86
C GLY A 216 -10.04 15.05 7.57
N GLY A 217 -9.32 15.84 8.37
CA GLY A 217 -9.40 17.30 8.31
C GLY A 217 -8.27 17.93 7.51
N GLY A 218 -8.59 18.83 6.57
CA GLY A 218 -7.62 19.53 5.71
C GLY A 218 -8.16 19.71 4.29
N ASP A 219 -7.35 20.20 3.36
CA ASP A 219 -7.74 20.45 1.97
C ASP A 219 -7.28 19.30 1.07
N HIS A 220 -8.20 18.41 0.67
CA HIS A 220 -7.84 17.20 -0.07
C HIS A 220 -8.07 17.33 -1.59
N CYS A 221 -7.21 16.71 -2.39
CA CYS A 221 -7.40 16.49 -3.83
C CYS A 221 -7.64 15.01 -4.09
N ILE A 222 -8.89 14.61 -4.31
CA ILE A 222 -9.30 13.21 -4.44
C ILE A 222 -9.80 12.96 -5.87
N ALA A 223 -9.22 11.99 -6.55
CA ALA A 223 -9.68 11.47 -7.83
C ALA A 223 -9.81 9.94 -7.73
N LEU A 224 -11.04 9.43 -7.80
CA LEU A 224 -11.31 7.99 -7.83
C LEU A 224 -12.03 7.63 -9.13
N GLU A 225 -11.48 6.67 -9.87
CA GLU A 225 -12.09 6.10 -11.07
C GLU A 225 -12.25 4.58 -10.87
N ALA A 226 -13.49 4.10 -10.83
CA ALA A 226 -13.79 2.67 -10.92
C ALA A 226 -14.28 2.35 -12.33
N GLY A 227 -13.66 1.36 -12.97
CA GLY A 227 -13.81 1.10 -14.39
C GLY A 227 -15.20 0.61 -14.75
N GLY A 228 -15.50 -0.68 -14.69
CA GLY A 228 -16.78 -1.17 -15.22
C GLY A 228 -17.34 -2.38 -14.52
N GLY A 229 -18.38 -2.18 -13.73
CA GLY A 229 -19.29 -3.22 -13.24
C GLY A 229 -20.32 -2.61 -12.28
N ASP A 230 -20.68 -3.33 -11.24
CA ASP A 230 -21.60 -2.86 -10.19
C ASP A 230 -20.82 -2.19 -9.03
N ASP A 231 -20.10 -1.12 -9.35
CA ASP A 231 -19.15 -0.48 -8.42
C ASP A 231 -19.85 0.29 -7.30
N CYS A 232 -19.27 0.33 -6.11
CA CYS A 232 -19.75 1.08 -4.96
C CYS A 232 -18.63 1.96 -4.40
N ILE A 233 -18.76 3.28 -4.54
CA ILE A 233 -17.86 4.25 -3.94
C ILE A 233 -18.55 4.93 -2.76
N ALA A 234 -17.95 4.86 -1.58
CA ALA A 234 -18.31 5.63 -0.40
C ALA A 234 -17.13 6.53 0.02
N LEU A 235 -17.34 7.84 0.02
CA LEU A 235 -16.33 8.81 0.45
C LEU A 235 -16.88 9.69 1.58
N GLU A 236 -16.17 9.70 2.70
CA GLU A 236 -16.32 10.68 3.77
C GLU A 236 -15.09 11.58 3.79
N ALA A 237 -15.25 12.84 3.36
CA ALA A 237 -14.22 13.86 3.50
C ALA A 237 -14.61 14.82 4.63
N GLY A 238 -13.68 15.10 5.53
CA GLY A 238 -13.88 16.02 6.64
C GLY A 238 -14.01 17.47 6.18
N GLY A 239 -13.42 18.41 6.92
CA GLY A 239 -13.58 19.84 6.63
C GLY A 239 -12.37 20.42 5.89
N GLY A 240 -12.61 21.08 4.76
CA GLY A 240 -11.61 21.89 4.05
C GLY A 240 -12.10 22.39 2.70
N ASP A 241 -11.21 22.85 1.84
CA ASP A 241 -11.49 23.27 0.46
C ASP A 241 -11.19 22.11 -0.52
N ASP A 242 -11.90 20.99 -0.37
CA ASP A 242 -11.60 19.76 -1.13
C ASP A 242 -11.91 19.85 -2.63
N CYS A 243 -11.10 19.20 -3.45
CA CYS A 243 -11.33 18.97 -4.87
C CYS A 243 -11.54 17.48 -5.11
N ILE A 244 -12.80 17.09 -5.29
CA ILE A 244 -13.22 15.68 -5.39
C ILE A 244 -13.76 15.39 -6.80
N ALA A 245 -13.21 14.37 -7.45
CA ALA A 245 -13.71 13.79 -8.69
C ALA A 245 -13.93 12.29 -8.49
N LEU A 246 -15.17 11.82 -8.64
CA LEU A 246 -15.52 10.40 -8.53
C LEU A 246 -16.19 9.93 -9.81
N GLU A 247 -15.67 8.87 -10.42
CA GLU A 247 -16.26 8.28 -11.60
C GLU A 247 -16.43 6.78 -11.39
N THR A 248 -17.64 6.26 -11.66
CA THR A 248 -17.85 4.82 -11.83
C THR A 248 -18.35 4.59 -13.25
N GLY A 249 -17.85 3.56 -13.93
CA GLY A 249 -18.55 3.02 -15.08
C GLY A 249 -19.65 2.04 -14.67
N GLY A 250 -20.06 1.20 -15.61
CA GLY A 250 -21.06 0.15 -15.35
C GLY A 250 -22.37 0.66 -14.74
N ASP A 251 -22.94 -0.04 -13.76
CA ASP A 251 -24.15 0.32 -13.02
C ASP A 251 -23.81 0.78 -11.57
N GLY A 252 -22.66 1.45 -11.38
CA GLY A 252 -22.13 1.79 -10.07
C GLY A 252 -22.86 2.90 -9.28
N CYS A 253 -22.71 2.89 -7.96
CA CYS A 253 -23.29 3.83 -7.02
C CYS A 253 -22.22 4.60 -6.25
N ILE A 254 -22.42 5.91 -6.13
CA ILE A 254 -21.53 6.82 -5.40
C ILE A 254 -22.30 7.44 -4.23
N ALA A 255 -21.72 7.36 -3.03
CA ALA A 255 -22.13 8.09 -1.84
C ALA A 255 -20.99 9.00 -1.38
N LEU A 256 -21.29 10.30 -1.25
CA LEU A 256 -20.33 11.29 -0.80
C LEU A 256 -20.88 12.11 0.36
N GLU A 257 -20.15 12.14 1.47
CA GLU A 257 -20.30 13.10 2.56
C GLU A 257 -19.04 13.97 2.61
N ALA A 258 -19.16 15.26 2.30
CA ALA A 258 -18.02 16.18 2.35
C ALA A 258 -18.33 17.41 3.21
N GLY A 259 -17.46 17.72 4.15
CA GLY A 259 -17.46 19.01 4.84
C GLY A 259 -16.93 20.14 3.95
N GLY A 260 -16.88 21.36 4.50
CA GLY A 260 -16.10 22.44 3.86
C GLY A 260 -16.66 23.07 2.57
N ASP A 261 -15.77 23.79 1.85
CA ASP A 261 -16.05 24.67 0.72
C ASP A 261 -15.30 24.20 -0.56
N GLY A 262 -15.57 22.97 -1.01
CA GLY A 262 -14.88 22.34 -2.14
C GLY A 262 -15.53 22.38 -3.55
N CYS A 263 -14.79 21.89 -4.54
CA CYS A 263 -15.28 21.52 -5.88
C CYS A 263 -15.54 20.01 -5.94
N ILE A 264 -16.73 19.62 -6.40
CA ILE A 264 -17.10 18.21 -6.50
C ILE A 264 -17.64 17.91 -7.90
N ALA A 265 -17.05 16.92 -8.55
CA ALA A 265 -17.53 16.26 -9.76
C ALA A 265 -17.82 14.78 -9.45
N MET A 266 -18.97 14.29 -9.90
CA MET A 266 -19.29 12.87 -9.78
C MET A 266 -20.03 12.40 -11.04
N GLU A 267 -19.60 11.28 -11.60
CA GLU A 267 -20.25 10.61 -12.72
C GLU A 267 -20.46 9.13 -12.39
N ALA A 268 -21.67 8.63 -12.66
CA ALA A 268 -21.99 7.21 -12.50
C ALA A 268 -22.55 6.69 -13.82
N GLY A 269 -22.00 5.58 -14.30
CA GLY A 269 -22.43 4.87 -15.50
C GLY A 269 -23.83 4.26 -15.39
N GLY A 270 -24.35 3.80 -16.53
CA GLY A 270 -25.46 2.83 -16.59
C GLY A 270 -26.73 3.19 -15.81
N ASP A 271 -27.19 2.26 -14.99
CA ASP A 271 -28.33 2.39 -14.06
C ASP A 271 -27.90 2.87 -12.65
N GLY A 272 -26.67 3.38 -12.53
CA GLY A 272 -26.02 3.83 -11.30
C GLY A 272 -26.71 4.95 -10.53
N CYS A 273 -26.28 5.16 -9.29
CA CYS A 273 -26.89 6.10 -8.35
C CYS A 273 -25.88 7.06 -7.69
N ILE A 274 -26.30 8.28 -7.39
CA ILE A 274 -25.45 9.27 -6.71
C ILE A 274 -26.20 9.87 -5.51
N ALA A 275 -25.63 9.73 -4.33
CA ALA A 275 -26.02 10.37 -3.08
C ALA A 275 -24.94 11.38 -2.65
N GLN A 276 -25.35 12.58 -2.26
CA GLN A 276 -24.41 13.65 -1.91
C GLN A 276 -24.93 14.48 -0.75
N GLU A 277 -24.15 14.53 0.33
CA GLU A 277 -24.30 15.44 1.46
C GLU A 277 -23.08 16.37 1.52
N THR A 278 -23.31 17.70 1.54
CA THR A 278 -22.21 18.66 1.63
C THR A 278 -22.43 19.73 2.68
N GLY A 279 -21.33 20.12 3.33
CA GLY A 279 -21.18 21.33 4.13
C GLY A 279 -21.55 22.59 3.35
N ARG A 280 -21.89 23.67 4.06
CA ARG A 280 -22.52 24.87 3.48
C ARG A 280 -21.64 25.64 2.47
N ARG A 281 -21.71 25.26 1.18
CA ARG A 281 -21.67 26.10 -0.07
C ARG A 281 -20.92 25.47 -1.26
N GLY A 282 -20.93 24.15 -1.44
CA GLY A 282 -20.42 23.54 -2.69
C GLY A 282 -21.02 24.13 -3.98
N ARG A 283 -20.18 24.67 -4.87
CA ARG A 283 -20.61 25.18 -6.19
C ARG A 283 -20.79 24.00 -7.16
N ARG A 284 -22.03 23.51 -7.32
CA ARG A 284 -22.38 22.49 -8.31
C ARG A 284 -22.13 22.93 -9.76
N GLN A 285 -21.38 22.14 -10.55
CA GLN A 285 -21.36 22.07 -12.03
C GLN A 285 -20.51 20.85 -12.44
N ARG A 286 -20.83 19.95 -13.39
CA ARG A 286 -21.85 19.82 -14.46
C ARG A 286 -22.43 18.39 -14.43
N ARG A 287 -23.64 18.21 -14.97
CA ARG A 287 -24.34 16.92 -15.12
C ARG A 287 -24.30 16.45 -16.57
N LEU A 288 -24.01 15.17 -16.79
CA LEU A 288 -24.36 14.42 -18.00
C LEU A 288 -25.06 13.10 -17.64
N GLY A 289 -26.20 13.15 -16.93
CA GLY A 289 -26.99 11.95 -16.61
C GLY A 289 -28.43 12.27 -16.20
N ASP A 290 -29.40 11.65 -16.87
CA ASP A 290 -30.85 11.88 -16.76
C ASP A 290 -31.51 11.01 -15.66
N ARG A 291 -31.15 11.15 -14.37
CA ARG A 291 -31.93 10.56 -13.24
C ARG A 291 -31.63 11.17 -11.84
N PRO A 292 -32.50 10.94 -10.81
CA PRO A 292 -32.64 11.85 -9.67
C PRO A 292 -31.52 11.68 -8.63
N VAL A 293 -30.94 12.79 -8.20
CA VAL A 293 -30.05 12.84 -7.03
C VAL A 293 -30.93 13.04 -5.80
N ALA A 294 -30.77 12.20 -4.78
CA ALA A 294 -31.34 12.43 -3.47
C ALA A 294 -30.40 13.38 -2.70
N THR A 295 -30.63 14.69 -2.80
CA THR A 295 -29.93 15.67 -1.95
C THR A 295 -30.66 15.75 -0.62
N ALA A 296 -30.09 15.18 0.44
CA ALA A 296 -30.50 15.51 1.80
C ALA A 296 -29.76 16.79 2.22
N SER A 297 -30.51 17.83 2.58
CA SER A 297 -29.94 18.99 3.25
C SER A 297 -30.23 18.86 4.74
N ALA A 298 -29.22 18.60 5.57
CA ALA A 298 -29.38 18.71 7.01
C ALA A 298 -29.79 20.16 7.36
N SER A 299 -31.02 20.30 7.82
CA SER A 299 -31.53 21.56 8.36
C SER A 299 -31.28 21.54 9.87
N SER A 300 -30.52 22.52 10.34
CA SER A 300 -30.33 22.86 11.76
C SER A 300 -31.66 23.05 12.50
#